data_AF-A0A7C3CNZ2-F1
#
_entry.id   AF-A0A7C3CNZ2-F1
#
_cell.length_a   1.000
_cell.length_b   1.000
_cell.length_c   1.000
_cell.angle_alpha   90.00
_cell.angle_beta   90.00
_cell.angle_gamma   90.00
#
_symmetry.space_group_name_H-M   'P 1'
#
loop_
_entity.id
_entity.type
_entity.pdbx_description
1 polymer ?
#
loop_
_entity_poly.entity_id
_entity_poly.type
_entity_poly.pdbx_seq_one_letter_code
_entity_poly.pdbx_strand_id
1 'polypeptide(L)'
;MLVIISDLHLTDGTTGSTIGASAFRDFRGRLEELVYDASWRDNREAQSADPSQPDKIYRPISSFDLILLGDIFDIIRSTAWTDDPEQIRPWRDDSIDDWDSKMAAKVDQIVDAILCHNHKALTVLRELSAETAPLNVAPTTFQKDGETIEIDYTQRRPITIPQANQHHQPDPSLPHVEVPVRLHYFVGNHDWFYTCEGAQYDRIRAKTVEALGLSSDLSKPFPWDLVAESHPHLTKTLQAHDLFVRHGDMYDEFNFDRKLGRRDMASLGDALVIELVNRFPIEVESVLWKEREHYTIFVDSLKEIANVRPMNSLPAWLNSLIEGYKASGMQREVRVKIQQVWNQLVDNLLDSEFVKQQDTWNPLQSVDKLQVFLQTSKFVSIARAEGLIELGETVSRFVTSAVDAYAREAAREPWLVEGKAKYVVYGHTHVQRIVPLDRRVSAEKDEKLLYFNSGTWKRLHEQTIFSGEGTKFVDFMVMSYIAFFQEDERSGRPFETWTGTLATQRYE
;
A
#
# COMPACT_ATOMS: atom_id res chain seq x y z
N MET A 1 -21.13 -7.95 -4.40
CA MET A 1 -20.17 -6.82 -4.44
C MET A 1 -18.86 -7.18 -3.73
N LEU A 2 -17.74 -6.68 -4.25
CA LEU A 2 -16.38 -6.79 -3.68
C LEU A 2 -15.64 -5.46 -3.86
N VAL A 3 -14.89 -5.02 -2.85
CA VAL A 3 -14.08 -3.78 -2.89
C VAL A 3 -12.61 -4.10 -2.61
N ILE A 4 -11.70 -3.42 -3.29
CA ILE A 4 -10.25 -3.57 -3.13
C ILE A 4 -9.63 -2.22 -2.80
N ILE A 5 -8.80 -2.19 -1.76
CA ILE A 5 -7.84 -1.14 -1.44
C ILE A 5 -6.46 -1.76 -1.24
N SER A 6 -5.40 -1.02 -1.51
CA SER A 6 -4.01 -1.50 -1.39
C SER A 6 -3.09 -0.35 -0.98
N ASP A 7 -1.84 -0.68 -0.61
CA ASP A 7 -0.75 0.27 -0.45
C ASP A 7 -1.15 1.42 0.50
N LEU A 8 -1.67 1.08 1.68
CA LEU A 8 -2.04 2.08 2.71
C LEU A 8 -0.80 2.60 3.45
N HIS A 9 0.25 1.77 3.52
CA HIS A 9 1.52 2.06 4.20
C HIS A 9 1.35 2.70 5.58
N LEU A 10 0.53 2.12 6.45
CA LEU A 10 0.40 2.58 7.83
C LEU A 10 1.71 2.29 8.58
N THR A 11 2.41 3.35 9.00
CA THR A 11 3.69 3.29 9.72
C THR A 11 3.47 3.53 11.22
N ASP A 12 4.49 3.30 12.03
CA ASP A 12 4.51 3.64 13.46
C ASP A 12 4.63 5.17 13.73
N GLY A 13 4.70 5.97 12.66
CA GLY A 13 4.89 7.42 12.72
C GLY A 13 6.33 7.87 12.87
N THR A 14 7.30 6.95 12.84
CA THR A 14 8.72 7.29 12.91
C THR A 14 9.30 7.70 11.56
N THR A 15 8.69 7.24 10.45
CA THR A 15 9.10 7.62 9.08
C THR A 15 7.92 8.04 8.22
N GLY A 16 8.06 9.22 7.58
CA GLY A 16 7.12 9.82 6.63
C GLY A 16 5.67 9.97 7.08
N SER A 17 4.98 10.94 6.51
CA SER A 17 3.55 11.09 6.73
C SER A 17 2.76 9.95 6.07
N THR A 18 1.73 9.49 6.77
CA THR A 18 0.73 8.53 6.29
C THR A 18 -0.63 9.20 6.18
N ILE A 19 -1.59 8.53 5.54
CA ILE A 19 -2.93 9.07 5.42
C ILE A 19 -3.64 9.08 6.79
N GLY A 20 -4.25 10.20 7.14
CA GLY A 20 -4.93 10.34 8.43
C GLY A 20 -6.26 9.59 8.51
N ALA A 21 -6.75 9.38 9.73
CA ALA A 21 -8.03 8.70 10.01
C ALA A 21 -9.27 9.36 9.37
N SER A 22 -9.18 10.62 8.93
CA SER A 22 -10.26 11.26 8.16
C SER A 22 -10.51 10.57 6.83
N ALA A 23 -9.46 10.14 6.12
CA ALA A 23 -9.61 9.44 4.85
C ALA A 23 -10.37 8.12 5.01
N PHE A 24 -10.12 7.38 6.10
CA PHE A 24 -10.87 6.17 6.41
C PHE A 24 -12.36 6.44 6.68
N ARG A 25 -12.68 7.56 7.35
CA ARG A 25 -14.07 7.99 7.54
C ARG A 25 -14.73 8.40 6.22
N ASP A 26 -14.01 9.12 5.37
CA ASP A 26 -14.49 9.49 4.03
C ASP A 26 -14.73 8.24 3.17
N PHE A 27 -13.80 7.29 3.20
CA PHE A 27 -13.94 5.99 2.54
C PHE A 27 -15.15 5.21 3.05
N ARG A 28 -15.38 5.17 4.36
CA ARG A 28 -16.61 4.59 4.92
C ARG A 28 -17.87 5.24 4.35
N GLY A 29 -17.93 6.57 4.31
CA GLY A 29 -19.06 7.28 3.70
C GLY A 29 -19.24 6.92 2.22
N ARG A 30 -18.14 6.79 1.47
CA ARG A 30 -18.18 6.30 0.08
C ARG A 30 -18.63 4.86 -0.04
N LEU A 31 -18.27 3.98 0.90
CA LEU A 31 -18.78 2.62 0.92
C LEU A 31 -20.30 2.59 1.17
N GLU A 32 -20.82 3.43 2.06
CA GLU A 32 -22.26 3.54 2.31
C GLU A 32 -23.02 3.95 1.03
N GLU A 33 -22.51 4.96 0.31
CA GLU A 33 -23.04 5.36 -1.01
C GLU A 33 -22.93 4.22 -2.04
N LEU A 34 -21.78 3.55 -2.11
CA LEU A 34 -21.51 2.48 -3.05
C LEU A 34 -22.42 1.26 -2.82
N VAL A 35 -22.64 0.88 -1.57
CA VAL A 35 -23.54 -0.23 -1.19
C VAL A 35 -24.98 0.08 -1.58
N TYR A 36 -25.42 1.32 -1.36
CA TYR A 36 -26.73 1.78 -1.82
C TYR A 36 -26.83 1.73 -3.35
N ASP A 37 -25.81 2.21 -4.05
CA ASP A 37 -25.75 2.23 -5.51
C ASP A 37 -25.68 0.82 -6.13
N ALA A 38 -24.97 -0.10 -5.49
CA ALA A 38 -24.89 -1.52 -5.86
C ALA A 38 -26.24 -2.22 -5.71
N SER A 39 -27.13 -1.69 -4.87
CA SER A 39 -28.46 -2.24 -4.61
C SER A 39 -29.48 -1.94 -5.71
N TRP A 40 -29.16 -1.11 -6.71
CA TRP A 40 -30.03 -0.89 -7.87
C TRP A 40 -29.84 -1.92 -8.97
N ARG A 41 -30.94 -2.44 -9.53
CA ARG A 41 -30.96 -3.38 -10.66
C ARG A 41 -31.55 -2.72 -11.90
N ASP A 42 -31.07 -3.14 -13.07
CA ASP A 42 -31.68 -2.74 -14.34
C ASP A 42 -32.99 -3.51 -14.53
N ASN A 43 -34.05 -2.80 -14.91
CA ASN A 43 -35.39 -3.36 -15.12
C ASN A 43 -35.99 -2.94 -16.47
N ARG A 44 -35.16 -2.42 -17.38
CA ARG A 44 -35.61 -1.93 -18.71
C ARG A 44 -36.22 -3.02 -19.58
N GLU A 45 -35.80 -4.28 -19.44
CA GLU A 45 -36.42 -5.41 -20.15
C GLU A 45 -37.87 -5.62 -19.70
N ALA A 46 -38.12 -5.65 -18.38
CA ALA A 46 -39.47 -5.76 -17.84
C ALA A 46 -40.32 -4.52 -18.18
N GLN A 47 -39.75 -3.31 -18.13
CA GLN A 47 -40.41 -2.08 -18.57
C GLN A 47 -40.78 -2.10 -20.05
N SER A 48 -39.97 -2.74 -20.90
CA SER A 48 -40.28 -2.89 -22.33
C SER A 48 -41.48 -3.82 -22.55
N ALA A 49 -41.67 -4.82 -21.68
CA ALA A 49 -42.83 -5.69 -21.70
C ALA A 49 -44.08 -5.07 -21.05
N ASP A 50 -43.89 -4.24 -20.02
CA ASP A 50 -44.94 -3.53 -19.28
C ASP A 50 -44.47 -2.10 -18.94
N PRO A 51 -44.93 -1.06 -19.68
CA PRO A 51 -44.52 0.33 -19.46
C PRO A 51 -44.87 0.91 -18.09
N SER A 52 -45.69 0.23 -17.28
CA SER A 52 -45.98 0.64 -15.91
C SER A 52 -44.87 0.29 -14.92
N GLN A 53 -43.95 -0.60 -15.29
CA GLN A 53 -42.79 -0.97 -14.49
C GLN A 53 -41.74 0.16 -14.52
N PRO A 54 -40.99 0.38 -13.41
CA PRO A 54 -39.88 1.32 -13.40
C PRO A 54 -38.70 0.79 -14.24
N ASP A 55 -37.84 1.69 -14.72
CA ASP A 55 -36.63 1.35 -15.46
C ASP A 55 -35.56 0.69 -14.58
N LYS A 56 -35.65 0.89 -13.27
CA LYS A 56 -34.81 0.26 -12.24
C LYS A 56 -35.62 -0.17 -11.03
N ILE A 57 -35.14 -1.22 -10.37
CA ILE A 57 -35.68 -1.70 -9.10
C ILE A 57 -34.59 -1.71 -8.03
N TYR A 58 -34.98 -1.39 -6.80
CA TYR A 58 -34.10 -1.41 -5.65
C TYR A 58 -34.19 -2.76 -4.94
N ARG A 59 -33.04 -3.43 -4.80
CA ARG A 59 -32.85 -4.69 -4.09
C ARG A 59 -31.55 -4.61 -3.27
N PRO A 60 -31.64 -4.40 -1.94
CA PRO A 60 -30.48 -4.39 -1.06
C PRO A 60 -29.52 -5.56 -1.30
N ILE A 61 -28.23 -5.27 -1.43
CA ILE A 61 -27.21 -6.34 -1.42
C ILE A 61 -27.13 -6.98 -0.02
N SER A 62 -26.82 -8.27 0.04
CA SER A 62 -26.86 -9.03 1.28
C SER A 62 -25.56 -9.00 2.08
N SER A 63 -24.42 -8.73 1.42
CA SER A 63 -23.10 -8.54 2.04
C SER A 63 -22.10 -8.07 0.98
N PHE A 64 -20.90 -7.68 1.41
CA PHE A 64 -19.77 -7.53 0.49
C PHE A 64 -18.44 -7.90 1.16
N ASP A 65 -17.43 -8.15 0.33
CA ASP A 65 -16.06 -8.43 0.75
C ASP A 65 -15.17 -7.19 0.50
N LEU A 66 -14.32 -6.83 1.46
CA LEU A 66 -13.29 -5.80 1.33
C LEU A 66 -11.92 -6.48 1.39
N ILE A 67 -11.15 -6.36 0.31
CA ILE A 67 -9.80 -6.89 0.21
C ILE A 67 -8.80 -5.77 0.47
N LEU A 68 -7.92 -6.01 1.43
CA LEU A 68 -6.72 -5.23 1.71
C LEU A 68 -5.56 -5.90 0.95
N LEU A 69 -5.22 -5.39 -0.24
CA LEU A 69 -4.34 -6.04 -1.21
C LEU A 69 -2.88 -5.61 -1.04
N GLY A 70 -2.23 -6.02 0.04
CA GLY A 70 -0.80 -5.80 0.27
C GLY A 70 -0.43 -4.40 0.74
N ASP A 71 0.73 -4.32 1.40
CA ASP A 71 1.37 -3.10 1.88
C ASP A 71 0.43 -2.23 2.74
N ILE A 72 -0.32 -2.89 3.62
CA ILE A 72 -1.29 -2.22 4.51
C ILE A 72 -0.56 -1.64 5.72
N PHE A 73 0.21 -2.48 6.40
CA PHE A 73 1.13 -2.07 7.46
C PHE A 73 2.53 -2.03 6.91
N ASP A 74 3.23 -0.92 7.08
CA ASP A 74 4.58 -0.77 6.56
C ASP A 74 5.60 -1.11 7.64
N ILE A 75 5.84 -2.41 7.82
CA ILE A 75 6.72 -2.93 8.87
C ILE A 75 8.18 -2.56 8.55
N ILE A 76 8.54 -2.48 7.26
CA ILE A 76 9.88 -2.09 6.79
C ILE A 76 10.16 -0.60 7.07
N ARG A 77 9.16 0.29 6.99
CA ARG A 77 9.30 1.73 7.25
C ARG A 77 9.18 2.13 8.72
N SER A 78 10.01 1.51 9.56
CA SER A 78 10.18 1.86 10.97
C SER A 78 11.63 2.23 11.28
N THR A 79 11.84 3.27 12.10
CA THR A 79 13.19 3.57 12.62
C THR A 79 13.62 2.57 13.70
N ALA A 80 12.73 1.70 14.20
CA ALA A 80 13.08 0.66 15.17
C ALA A 80 14.06 -0.39 14.61
N TRP A 81 14.18 -0.48 13.28
CA TRP A 81 15.26 -1.22 12.61
C TRP A 81 16.60 -0.50 12.79
N THR A 82 16.63 0.82 12.59
CA THR A 82 17.86 1.61 12.62
C THR A 82 18.37 1.87 14.04
N ASP A 83 17.46 2.19 14.95
CA ASP A 83 17.73 2.47 16.38
C ASP A 83 17.78 1.18 17.21
N ASP A 84 18.43 0.14 16.69
CA ASP A 84 18.53 -1.15 17.33
C ASP A 84 19.96 -1.43 17.83
N PRO A 85 20.21 -1.43 19.15
CA PRO A 85 21.52 -1.75 19.71
C PRO A 85 22.00 -3.16 19.34
N GLU A 86 21.08 -4.09 19.14
CA GLU A 86 21.38 -5.48 18.75
C GLU A 86 21.55 -5.65 17.24
N GLN A 87 21.30 -4.60 16.45
CA GLN A 87 21.41 -4.59 14.99
C GLN A 87 20.61 -5.71 14.30
N ILE A 88 19.46 -6.10 14.86
CA ILE A 88 18.54 -7.05 14.23
C ILE A 88 18.04 -6.44 12.93
N ARG A 89 18.10 -7.24 11.87
CA ARG A 89 17.64 -6.90 10.52
C ARG A 89 16.75 -7.99 9.98
N PRO A 90 15.89 -7.69 9.00
CA PRO A 90 14.96 -8.67 8.45
C PRO A 90 15.62 -9.73 7.57
N TRP A 91 16.88 -9.54 7.18
CA TRP A 91 17.69 -10.61 6.60
C TRP A 91 18.42 -11.38 7.69
N ARG A 92 18.49 -12.70 7.50
CA ARG A 92 19.11 -13.63 8.44
C ARG A 92 20.57 -13.28 8.69
N ASP A 93 20.95 -13.24 9.96
CA ASP A 93 22.33 -13.06 10.41
C ASP A 93 22.69 -14.21 11.36
N ASP A 94 23.46 -15.17 10.84
CA ASP A 94 23.88 -16.36 11.60
C ASP A 94 24.89 -16.04 12.72
N SER A 95 25.39 -14.80 12.81
CA SER A 95 26.23 -14.35 13.94
C SER A 95 25.43 -13.98 15.19
N ILE A 96 24.10 -13.86 15.07
CA ILE A 96 23.20 -13.48 16.15
C ILE A 96 22.53 -14.72 16.74
N ASP A 97 22.81 -14.99 18.02
CA ASP A 97 22.12 -16.06 18.76
C ASP A 97 20.61 -15.79 18.86
N ASP A 98 19.81 -16.84 18.62
CA ASP A 98 18.34 -16.82 18.68
C ASP A 98 17.72 -15.72 17.78
N TRP A 99 18.33 -15.51 16.61
CA TRP A 99 17.89 -14.50 15.64
C TRP A 99 16.39 -14.61 15.32
N ASP A 100 15.86 -15.82 15.12
CA ASP A 100 14.44 -16.02 14.78
C ASP A 100 13.51 -15.43 15.85
N SER A 101 13.79 -15.69 17.14
CA SER A 101 12.97 -15.16 18.24
C SER A 101 13.12 -13.65 18.38
N LYS A 102 14.34 -13.12 18.24
CA LYS A 102 14.61 -11.67 18.32
C LYS A 102 13.97 -10.92 17.17
N MET A 103 14.02 -11.50 15.97
CA MET A 103 13.40 -10.97 14.77
C MET A 103 11.88 -10.92 14.94
N ALA A 104 11.25 -12.02 15.39
CA ALA A 104 9.82 -12.02 15.67
C ALA A 104 9.42 -11.00 16.75
N ALA A 105 10.22 -10.85 17.81
CA ALA A 105 9.99 -9.83 18.84
C ALA A 105 10.11 -8.40 18.30
N LYS A 106 11.07 -8.15 17.40
CA LYS A 106 11.22 -6.85 16.73
C LYS A 106 10.03 -6.53 15.82
N VAL A 107 9.56 -7.51 15.05
CA VAL A 107 8.35 -7.35 14.23
C VAL A 107 7.13 -7.09 15.12
N ASP A 108 6.97 -7.82 16.22
CA ASP A 108 5.87 -7.60 17.18
C ASP A 108 5.90 -6.17 17.75
N GLN A 109 7.08 -5.67 18.14
CA GLN A 109 7.28 -4.29 18.60
C GLN A 109 6.83 -3.27 17.55
N ILE A 110 7.22 -3.46 16.28
CA ILE A 110 6.88 -2.53 15.19
C ILE A 110 5.38 -2.59 14.89
N VAL A 111 4.79 -3.78 14.83
CA VAL A 111 3.35 -3.94 14.62
C VAL A 111 2.57 -3.29 15.75
N ASP A 112 2.95 -3.48 17.01
CA ASP A 112 2.30 -2.80 18.15
C ASP A 112 2.38 -1.27 18.02
N ALA A 113 3.52 -0.74 17.58
CA ALA A 113 3.70 0.69 17.36
C ALA A 113 2.83 1.22 16.19
N ILE A 114 2.72 0.47 15.09
CA ILE A 114 1.82 0.77 13.97
C ILE A 114 0.36 0.77 14.44
N LEU A 115 -0.07 -0.26 15.17
CA LEU A 115 -1.43 -0.38 15.69
C LEU A 115 -1.77 0.80 16.62
N CYS A 116 -0.86 1.12 17.54
CA CYS A 116 -1.02 2.24 18.45
C CYS A 116 -1.11 3.59 17.71
N HIS A 117 -0.19 3.83 16.77
CA HIS A 117 -0.15 5.07 15.99
C HIS A 117 -1.43 5.28 15.18
N ASN A 118 -1.93 4.21 14.56
CA ASN A 118 -3.03 4.27 13.58
C ASN A 118 -4.39 3.88 14.17
N HIS A 119 -4.53 3.72 15.49
CA HIS A 119 -5.74 3.20 16.12
C HIS A 119 -7.04 3.84 15.60
N LYS A 120 -7.07 5.17 15.42
CA LYS A 120 -8.26 5.88 14.93
C LYS A 120 -8.69 5.47 13.52
N ALA A 121 -7.72 5.15 12.64
CA ALA A 121 -7.99 4.66 11.30
C ALA A 121 -8.45 3.19 11.34
N LEU A 122 -7.76 2.36 12.14
CA LEU A 122 -8.06 0.95 12.29
C LEU A 122 -9.44 0.71 12.92
N THR A 123 -9.84 1.53 13.88
CA THR A 123 -11.19 1.51 14.46
C THR A 123 -12.27 1.66 13.38
N VAL A 124 -12.06 2.51 12.36
CA VAL A 124 -13.04 2.65 11.28
C VAL A 124 -13.20 1.35 10.50
N LEU A 125 -12.09 0.68 10.14
CA LEU A 125 -12.14 -0.61 9.45
C LEU A 125 -12.77 -1.71 10.34
N ARG A 126 -12.40 -1.73 11.62
CA ARG A 126 -12.95 -2.66 12.60
C ARG A 126 -14.44 -2.52 12.76
N GLU A 127 -14.94 -1.29 12.88
CA GLU A 127 -16.36 -0.99 13.05
C GLU A 127 -17.22 -1.47 11.87
N LEU A 128 -16.64 -1.52 10.66
CA LEU A 128 -17.30 -2.05 9.46
C LEU A 128 -17.46 -3.57 9.50
N SER A 129 -16.54 -4.27 10.15
CA SER A 129 -16.45 -5.73 10.08
C SER A 129 -17.70 -6.43 10.60
N ALA A 130 -18.09 -7.48 9.88
CA ALA A 130 -19.08 -8.46 10.31
C ALA A 130 -18.56 -9.36 11.43
N GLU A 131 -17.25 -9.53 11.54
CA GLU A 131 -16.63 -10.42 12.53
C GLU A 131 -16.80 -9.85 13.93
N THR A 132 -17.48 -10.60 14.79
CA THR A 132 -17.48 -10.31 16.23
C THR A 132 -16.11 -10.68 16.79
N ALA A 133 -15.49 -9.77 17.55
CA ALA A 133 -14.33 -10.14 18.36
C ALA A 133 -14.71 -11.36 19.20
N PRO A 134 -13.79 -12.27 19.53
CA PRO A 134 -14.06 -13.23 20.59
C PRO A 134 -14.62 -12.45 21.79
N LEU A 135 -15.78 -12.86 22.30
CA LEU A 135 -16.58 -12.16 23.33
C LEU A 135 -15.87 -11.92 24.69
N ASN A 136 -14.56 -12.17 24.79
CA ASN A 136 -13.77 -12.16 26.02
C ASN A 136 -12.37 -11.53 25.85
N VAL A 137 -12.22 -10.46 25.06
CA VAL A 137 -10.94 -9.74 25.00
C VAL A 137 -11.07 -8.40 25.71
N ALA A 138 -10.21 -8.16 26.69
CA ALA A 138 -10.08 -6.85 27.33
C ALA A 138 -9.69 -5.80 26.27
N PRO A 139 -10.01 -4.51 26.48
CA PRO A 139 -9.53 -3.45 25.60
C PRO A 139 -8.02 -3.60 25.37
N THR A 140 -7.57 -3.47 24.12
CA THR A 140 -6.13 -3.50 23.87
C THR A 140 -5.55 -2.18 24.36
N THR A 141 -4.62 -2.28 25.31
CA THR A 141 -4.01 -1.13 25.96
C THR A 141 -2.61 -0.90 25.41
N PHE A 142 -2.36 0.30 24.91
CA PHE A 142 -1.04 0.75 24.46
C PHE A 142 -0.54 1.88 25.36
N GLN A 143 0.78 1.98 25.50
CA GLN A 143 1.43 3.13 26.13
C GLN A 143 2.04 4.00 25.04
N LYS A 144 1.68 5.28 24.99
CA LYS A 144 2.24 6.24 24.05
C LYS A 144 2.43 7.59 24.73
N ASP A 145 3.65 8.11 24.72
CA ASP A 145 4.00 9.42 25.30
C ASP A 145 3.56 9.60 26.77
N GLY A 146 3.54 8.50 27.55
CA GLY A 146 3.09 8.49 28.95
C GLY A 146 1.57 8.42 29.13
N GLU A 147 0.81 8.36 28.04
CA GLU A 147 -0.63 8.14 28.03
C GLU A 147 -0.98 6.68 27.75
N THR A 148 -2.00 6.20 28.45
CA THR A 148 -2.59 4.88 28.22
C THR A 148 -3.70 5.02 27.18
N ILE A 149 -3.50 4.44 26.00
CA ILE A 149 -4.51 4.38 24.94
C ILE A 149 -5.22 3.04 25.07
N GLU A 150 -6.48 3.06 25.48
CA GLU A 150 -7.35 1.89 25.45
C GLU A 150 -8.17 1.90 24.17
N ILE A 151 -8.10 0.80 23.42
CA ILE A 151 -8.90 0.61 22.22
C ILE A 151 -9.94 -0.47 22.49
N ASP A 152 -11.20 -0.06 22.48
CA ASP A 152 -12.34 -0.95 22.56
C ASP A 152 -12.77 -1.38 21.14
N TYR A 153 -12.33 -2.56 20.72
CA TYR A 153 -12.70 -3.17 19.44
C TYR A 153 -14.08 -3.85 19.44
N THR A 154 -14.85 -3.75 20.54
CA THR A 154 -16.20 -4.34 20.64
C THR A 154 -17.27 -3.47 19.99
N GLN A 155 -17.00 -2.19 19.76
CA GLN A 155 -17.93 -1.29 19.09
C GLN A 155 -18.07 -1.67 17.61
N ARG A 156 -19.28 -2.05 17.22
CA ARG A 156 -19.66 -2.26 15.81
C ARG A 156 -20.51 -1.10 15.33
N ARG A 157 -20.23 -0.63 14.12
CA ARG A 157 -21.07 0.34 13.40
C ARG A 157 -21.22 -0.16 11.96
N PRO A 158 -22.10 -1.15 11.72
CA PRO A 158 -22.24 -1.76 10.40
C PRO A 158 -22.73 -0.73 9.37
N ILE A 159 -22.48 -1.01 8.10
CA ILE A 159 -23.14 -0.28 7.01
C ILE A 159 -24.61 -0.68 7.00
N THR A 160 -25.50 0.32 6.94
CA THR A 160 -26.94 0.10 6.87
C THR A 160 -27.52 0.83 5.67
N ILE A 161 -28.46 0.21 4.96
CA ILE A 161 -29.18 0.80 3.82
C ILE A 161 -30.70 0.65 4.00
N PRO A 162 -31.52 1.51 3.38
CA PRO A 162 -32.98 1.39 3.46
C PRO A 162 -33.47 0.05 2.90
N GLN A 163 -34.64 -0.39 3.36
CA GLN A 163 -35.34 -1.53 2.74
C GLN A 163 -36.06 -1.10 1.46
N ALA A 164 -36.30 -2.08 0.59
CA ALA A 164 -37.21 -1.91 -0.54
C ALA A 164 -38.66 -1.99 -0.05
N ASN A 165 -39.50 -1.05 -0.47
CA ASN A 165 -40.95 -1.15 -0.29
C ASN A 165 -41.58 -2.09 -1.35
N GLN A 166 -42.90 -2.24 -1.29
CA GLN A 166 -43.69 -3.06 -2.24
C GLN A 166 -43.57 -2.62 -3.72
N HIS A 167 -43.07 -1.41 -3.99
CA HIS A 167 -42.83 -0.88 -5.33
C HIS A 167 -41.35 -0.96 -5.75
N HIS A 168 -40.53 -1.72 -5.01
CA HIS A 168 -39.09 -1.84 -5.22
C HIS A 168 -38.36 -0.49 -5.22
N GLN A 169 -38.80 0.43 -4.37
CA GLN A 169 -38.13 1.71 -4.11
C GLN A 169 -37.56 1.71 -2.70
N PRO A 170 -36.42 2.39 -2.46
CA PRO A 170 -35.88 2.53 -1.11
C PRO A 170 -36.85 3.35 -0.25
N ASP A 171 -37.14 2.86 0.96
CA ASP A 171 -38.03 3.53 1.89
C ASP A 171 -37.30 3.83 3.22
N PRO A 172 -36.88 5.08 3.44
CA PRO A 172 -36.20 5.49 4.68
C PRO A 172 -37.07 5.41 5.93
N SER A 173 -38.40 5.22 5.79
CA SER A 173 -39.30 5.05 6.93
C SER A 173 -39.32 3.62 7.47
N LEU A 174 -38.83 2.65 6.69
CA LEU A 174 -38.68 1.26 7.11
C LEU A 174 -37.36 1.06 7.89
N PRO A 175 -37.28 0.06 8.78
CA PRO A 175 -36.02 -0.30 9.42
C PRO A 175 -34.94 -0.58 8.36
N HIS A 176 -33.78 0.05 8.51
CA HIS A 176 -32.65 -0.23 7.63
C HIS A 176 -32.17 -1.68 7.79
N VAL A 177 -31.62 -2.24 6.72
CA VAL A 177 -30.93 -3.52 6.75
C VAL A 177 -29.43 -3.31 6.92
N GLU A 178 -28.83 -4.10 7.79
CA GLU A 178 -27.38 -4.19 7.90
C GLU A 178 -26.82 -4.94 6.69
N VAL A 179 -25.69 -4.47 6.18
CA VAL A 179 -24.92 -5.11 5.12
C VAL A 179 -23.59 -5.59 5.72
N PRO A 180 -23.46 -6.88 6.06
CA PRO A 180 -22.23 -7.46 6.57
C PRO A 180 -21.03 -7.23 5.65
N VAL A 181 -19.90 -6.83 6.23
CA VAL A 181 -18.62 -6.64 5.53
C VAL A 181 -17.62 -7.68 6.00
N ARG A 182 -17.05 -8.47 5.09
CA ARG A 182 -15.96 -9.41 5.39
C ARG A 182 -14.64 -8.81 4.91
N LEU A 183 -13.67 -8.68 5.81
CA LEU A 183 -12.38 -8.07 5.48
C LEU A 183 -11.34 -9.17 5.26
N HIS A 184 -10.63 -9.13 4.14
CA HIS A 184 -9.58 -10.08 3.80
C HIS A 184 -8.26 -9.36 3.62
N TYR A 185 -7.16 -9.97 4.02
CA TYR A 185 -5.82 -9.40 3.93
C TYR A 185 -4.96 -10.22 2.97
N PHE A 186 -4.32 -9.55 2.01
CA PHE A 186 -3.24 -10.12 1.23
C PHE A 186 -1.94 -9.43 1.59
N VAL A 187 -0.87 -10.19 1.54
CA VAL A 187 0.47 -9.73 1.86
C VAL A 187 1.13 -9.14 0.60
N GLY A 188 1.81 -8.01 0.78
CA GLY A 188 2.71 -7.38 -0.17
C GLY A 188 4.17 -7.50 0.29
N ASN A 189 5.04 -6.62 -0.21
CA ASN A 189 6.47 -6.66 0.09
C ASN A 189 6.85 -5.85 1.33
N HIS A 190 6.00 -4.99 1.89
CA HIS A 190 6.31 -4.25 3.12
C HIS A 190 5.78 -4.94 4.40
N ASP A 191 4.94 -5.96 4.24
CA ASP A 191 4.29 -6.72 5.31
C ASP A 191 4.47 -8.24 5.16
N TRP A 192 5.50 -8.66 4.42
CA TRP A 192 5.80 -10.06 4.13
C TRP A 192 5.97 -10.96 5.36
N PHE A 193 6.29 -10.39 6.52
CA PHE A 193 6.37 -11.08 7.80
C PHE A 193 5.08 -11.84 8.19
N TYR A 194 3.92 -11.43 7.65
CA TYR A 194 2.68 -12.17 7.87
C TYR A 194 2.63 -13.53 7.18
N THR A 195 3.57 -13.82 6.27
CA THR A 195 3.75 -15.15 5.68
C THR A 195 4.61 -16.07 6.54
N CYS A 196 5.40 -15.53 7.48
CA CYS A 196 6.31 -16.31 8.31
C CYS A 196 5.56 -17.28 9.24
N GLU A 197 6.04 -18.51 9.33
CA GLU A 197 5.48 -19.53 10.23
C GLU A 197 6.04 -19.41 11.66
N GLY A 198 5.28 -19.92 12.63
CA GLY A 198 5.71 -20.04 14.02
C GLY A 198 4.83 -19.28 15.01
N ALA A 199 4.80 -19.77 16.25
CA ALA A 199 3.87 -19.30 17.28
C ALA A 199 3.99 -17.81 17.63
N GLN A 200 5.15 -17.19 17.39
CA GLN A 200 5.33 -15.74 17.58
C GLN A 200 4.64 -14.96 16.45
N TYR A 201 4.84 -15.36 15.19
CA TYR A 201 4.17 -14.75 14.04
C TYR A 201 2.65 -15.02 14.05
N ASP A 202 2.20 -16.16 14.57
CA ASP A 202 0.77 -16.44 14.78
C ASP A 202 0.14 -15.41 15.73
N ARG A 203 0.85 -15.01 16.79
CA ARG A 203 0.38 -13.97 17.72
C ARG A 203 0.32 -12.60 17.06
N ILE A 204 1.33 -12.25 16.26
CA ILE A 204 1.36 -11.00 15.50
C ILE A 204 0.16 -10.93 14.54
N ARG A 205 -0.10 -12.02 13.79
CA ARG A 205 -1.30 -12.14 12.95
C ARG A 205 -2.58 -12.00 13.76
N ALA A 206 -2.67 -12.65 14.93
CA ALA A 206 -3.86 -12.58 15.79
C ALA A 206 -4.18 -11.13 16.23
N LYS A 207 -3.16 -10.35 16.62
CA LYS A 207 -3.31 -8.92 16.94
C LYS A 207 -3.83 -8.12 15.74
N THR A 208 -3.29 -8.39 14.55
CA THR A 208 -3.73 -7.71 13.32
C THR A 208 -5.17 -8.09 12.92
N VAL A 209 -5.54 -9.37 13.04
CA VAL A 209 -6.93 -9.84 12.83
C VAL A 209 -7.88 -9.16 13.80
N GLU A 210 -7.51 -9.05 15.08
CA GLU A 210 -8.31 -8.37 16.08
C GLU A 210 -8.48 -6.89 15.75
N ALA A 211 -7.39 -6.17 15.51
CA ALA A 211 -7.38 -4.73 15.29
C ALA A 211 -8.16 -4.29 14.03
N LEU A 212 -8.15 -5.11 12.97
CA LEU A 212 -8.84 -4.81 11.70
C LEU A 212 -10.22 -5.47 11.59
N GLY A 213 -10.47 -6.55 12.34
CA GLY A 213 -11.67 -7.39 12.14
C GLY A 213 -11.62 -8.20 10.86
N LEU A 214 -10.51 -8.88 10.62
CA LEU A 214 -10.32 -9.71 9.44
C LEU A 214 -11.09 -11.04 9.55
N SER A 215 -11.65 -11.49 8.44
CA SER A 215 -12.23 -12.82 8.24
C SER A 215 -11.15 -13.85 7.88
N SER A 216 -10.07 -13.90 8.66
CA SER A 216 -8.88 -14.74 8.38
C SER A 216 -8.88 -16.03 9.21
N ASP A 217 -8.37 -17.12 8.62
CA ASP A 217 -8.05 -18.36 9.33
C ASP A 217 -6.70 -18.21 10.05
N LEU A 218 -6.74 -18.01 11.38
CA LEU A 218 -5.54 -17.84 12.21
C LEU A 218 -4.65 -19.09 12.28
N SER A 219 -5.09 -20.24 11.77
CA SER A 219 -4.23 -21.44 11.67
C SER A 219 -3.25 -21.38 10.51
N LYS A 220 -3.33 -20.35 9.66
CA LYS A 220 -2.50 -20.20 8.47
C LYS A 220 -1.91 -18.78 8.37
N PRO A 221 -0.77 -18.63 7.67
CA PRO A 221 -0.30 -17.31 7.26
C PRO A 221 -1.32 -16.60 6.35
N PHE A 222 -1.21 -15.27 6.26
CA PHE A 222 -2.04 -14.51 5.33
C PHE A 222 -1.61 -14.80 3.89
N PRO A 223 -2.57 -14.83 2.93
CA PRO A 223 -2.26 -15.15 1.55
C PRO A 223 -1.35 -14.12 0.90
N TRP A 224 -0.39 -14.58 0.11
CA TRP A 224 0.35 -13.74 -0.84
C TRP A 224 0.19 -14.23 -2.28
N ASP A 225 -0.04 -15.54 -2.49
CA ASP A 225 -0.34 -16.12 -3.81
C ASP A 225 -1.45 -17.21 -3.74
N LEU A 226 -2.62 -16.92 -4.30
CA LEU A 226 -3.74 -17.87 -4.35
C LEU A 226 -3.57 -19.02 -5.34
N VAL A 227 -2.59 -18.94 -6.23
CA VAL A 227 -2.24 -20.05 -7.12
C VAL A 227 -1.43 -21.09 -6.34
N ALA A 228 -0.51 -20.62 -5.50
CA ALA A 228 0.33 -21.48 -4.66
C ALA A 228 -0.39 -21.99 -3.40
N GLU A 229 -1.34 -21.22 -2.87
CA GLU A 229 -1.97 -21.46 -1.58
C GLU A 229 -3.45 -21.84 -1.68
N SER A 230 -3.91 -22.67 -0.74
CA SER A 230 -5.33 -23.07 -0.68
C SER A 230 -6.13 -22.17 0.25
N HIS A 231 -6.90 -21.25 -0.35
CA HIS A 231 -7.87 -20.38 0.33
C HIS A 231 -9.28 -20.47 -0.32
N PRO A 232 -10.02 -21.57 -0.11
CA PRO A 232 -11.23 -21.88 -0.89
C PRO A 232 -12.33 -20.83 -0.85
N HIS A 233 -12.55 -20.19 0.30
CA HIS A 233 -13.55 -19.14 0.45
C HIS A 233 -13.21 -17.92 -0.40
N LEU A 234 -11.95 -17.46 -0.33
CA LEU A 234 -11.46 -16.32 -1.08
C LEU A 234 -11.40 -16.61 -2.59
N THR A 235 -10.95 -17.81 -2.97
CA THR A 235 -10.98 -18.29 -4.36
C THR A 235 -12.40 -18.23 -4.93
N LYS A 236 -13.39 -18.73 -4.20
CA LYS A 236 -14.80 -18.70 -4.62
C LYS A 236 -15.31 -17.26 -4.75
N THR A 237 -15.01 -16.40 -3.79
CA THR A 237 -15.39 -14.99 -3.81
C THR A 237 -14.83 -14.27 -5.04
N LEU A 238 -13.56 -14.48 -5.37
CA LEU A 238 -12.91 -13.85 -6.52
C LEU A 238 -13.44 -14.38 -7.86
N GLN A 239 -13.62 -15.69 -7.98
CA GLN A 239 -14.21 -16.30 -9.18
C GLN A 239 -15.63 -15.80 -9.45
N ALA A 240 -16.42 -15.58 -8.39
CA ALA A 240 -17.77 -15.01 -8.53
C ALA A 240 -17.79 -13.56 -9.06
N HIS A 241 -16.63 -12.88 -9.08
CA HIS A 241 -16.46 -11.54 -9.65
C HIS A 241 -15.55 -11.54 -10.90
N ASP A 242 -15.30 -12.72 -11.51
CA ASP A 242 -14.39 -12.88 -12.66
C ASP A 242 -12.98 -12.29 -12.41
N LEU A 243 -12.46 -12.40 -11.18
CA LEU A 243 -11.31 -11.64 -10.70
C LEU A 243 -10.10 -12.51 -10.38
N PHE A 244 -8.92 -12.03 -10.75
CA PHE A 244 -7.63 -12.48 -10.25
C PHE A 244 -6.93 -11.33 -9.53
N VAL A 245 -6.40 -11.58 -8.32
CA VAL A 245 -5.77 -10.53 -7.49
C VAL A 245 -4.43 -11.02 -6.95
N ARG A 246 -3.49 -10.08 -6.81
CA ARG A 246 -2.23 -10.23 -6.06
C ARG A 246 -1.65 -8.84 -5.79
N HIS A 247 -0.67 -8.72 -4.90
CA HIS A 247 -0.02 -7.42 -4.71
C HIS A 247 0.75 -6.97 -5.95
N GLY A 248 1.54 -7.86 -6.56
CA GLY A 248 2.24 -7.62 -7.84
C GLY A 248 3.75 -7.42 -7.70
N ASP A 249 4.22 -7.21 -6.48
CA ASP A 249 5.63 -7.18 -6.05
C ASP A 249 6.48 -8.37 -6.52
N MET A 250 5.89 -9.55 -6.74
CA MET A 250 6.61 -10.69 -7.31
C MET A 250 7.17 -10.42 -8.72
N TYR A 251 6.64 -9.41 -9.40
CA TYR A 251 7.13 -8.96 -10.69
C TYR A 251 8.24 -7.92 -10.62
N ASP A 252 8.56 -7.44 -9.42
CA ASP A 252 9.62 -6.49 -9.13
C ASP A 252 10.90 -7.19 -8.69
N GLU A 253 11.96 -7.07 -9.48
CA GLU A 253 13.25 -7.72 -9.23
C GLU A 253 13.99 -7.17 -7.99
N PHE A 254 13.57 -6.03 -7.43
CA PHE A 254 14.11 -5.51 -6.17
C PHE A 254 13.37 -6.05 -4.94
N ASN A 255 12.07 -6.33 -5.10
CA ASN A 255 11.17 -6.69 -4.00
C ASN A 255 10.80 -8.19 -3.97
N PHE A 256 11.26 -8.97 -4.94
CA PHE A 256 11.08 -10.43 -4.94
C PHE A 256 12.17 -11.19 -5.68
N ASP A 257 12.69 -12.24 -5.04
CA ASP A 257 13.53 -13.22 -5.72
C ASP A 257 12.67 -14.33 -6.35
N ARG A 258 12.45 -14.21 -7.66
CA ARG A 258 11.70 -15.21 -8.44
C ARG A 258 12.38 -16.58 -8.48
N LYS A 259 13.70 -16.68 -8.25
CA LYS A 259 14.41 -17.97 -8.23
C LYS A 259 14.11 -18.74 -6.95
N LEU A 260 13.98 -18.04 -5.84
CA LEU A 260 13.63 -18.63 -4.54
C LEU A 260 12.13 -18.88 -4.43
N GLY A 261 11.31 -18.04 -5.05
CA GLY A 261 9.86 -18.27 -5.20
C GLY A 261 9.12 -18.30 -3.86
N ARG A 262 9.59 -17.54 -2.87
CA ARG A 262 9.10 -17.53 -1.48
C ARG A 262 8.98 -16.10 -0.96
N ARG A 263 8.02 -15.87 -0.07
CA ARG A 263 7.66 -14.55 0.49
C ARG A 263 7.98 -14.44 2.00
N ASP A 264 8.76 -15.36 2.54
CA ASP A 264 9.16 -15.43 3.94
C ASP A 264 10.60 -14.89 4.18
N MET A 265 11.06 -13.97 3.32
CA MET A 265 12.43 -13.45 3.40
C MET A 265 12.57 -12.02 2.89
N ALA A 266 13.61 -11.34 3.39
CA ALA A 266 13.92 -9.98 3.02
C ALA A 266 14.39 -9.84 1.57
N SER A 267 14.07 -8.70 0.97
CA SER A 267 14.44 -8.31 -0.39
C SER A 267 15.55 -7.24 -0.42
N LEU A 268 16.11 -6.96 -1.60
CA LEU A 268 17.00 -5.81 -1.79
C LEU A 268 16.29 -4.49 -1.51
N GLY A 269 14.99 -4.42 -1.83
CA GLY A 269 14.12 -3.30 -1.50
C GLY A 269 14.08 -3.03 0.01
N ASP A 270 14.01 -4.08 0.83
CA ASP A 270 13.97 -3.94 2.29
C ASP A 270 15.26 -3.32 2.84
N ALA A 271 16.42 -3.80 2.36
CA ALA A 271 17.72 -3.24 2.74
C ALA A 271 17.87 -1.79 2.29
N LEU A 272 17.42 -1.45 1.06
CA LEU A 272 17.42 -0.08 0.59
C LEU A 272 16.57 0.83 1.49
N VAL A 273 15.37 0.38 1.87
CA VAL A 273 14.49 1.17 2.73
C VAL A 273 15.10 1.33 4.13
N ILE A 274 15.56 0.25 4.74
CA ILE A 274 16.05 0.28 6.13
C ILE A 274 17.40 1.03 6.23
N GLU A 275 18.38 0.68 5.41
CA GLU A 275 19.76 1.18 5.57
C GLU A 275 20.02 2.52 4.91
N LEU A 276 19.21 2.91 3.93
CA LEU A 276 19.36 4.20 3.25
C LEU A 276 18.20 5.14 3.56
N VAL A 277 16.96 4.75 3.23
CA VAL A 277 15.81 5.66 3.28
C VAL A 277 15.44 6.04 4.72
N ASN A 278 15.28 5.07 5.62
CA ASN A 278 14.93 5.31 7.03
C ASN A 278 16.10 5.91 7.80
N ARG A 279 17.33 5.46 7.50
CA ARG A 279 18.55 5.88 8.21
C ARG A 279 18.98 7.30 7.87
N PHE A 280 18.74 7.76 6.65
CA PHE A 280 19.22 9.07 6.20
C PHE A 280 18.75 10.26 7.05
N PRO A 281 17.45 10.43 7.36
CA PRO A 281 17.01 11.53 8.23
C PRO A 281 17.65 11.49 9.63
N ILE A 282 17.81 10.29 10.20
CA ILE A 282 18.40 10.08 11.54
C ILE A 282 19.86 10.52 11.56
N GLU A 283 20.64 10.09 10.57
CA GLU A 283 22.06 10.46 10.46
C GLU A 283 22.25 11.94 10.16
N VAL A 284 21.37 12.53 9.33
CA VAL A 284 21.37 13.99 9.09
C VAL A 284 21.07 14.74 10.39
N GLU A 285 20.06 14.32 11.15
CA GLU A 285 19.73 14.93 12.44
C GLU A 285 20.93 14.84 13.41
N SER A 286 21.58 13.68 13.46
CA SER A 286 22.77 13.44 14.26
C SER A 286 23.91 14.41 13.88
N VAL A 287 24.28 14.55 12.60
CA VAL A 287 25.39 15.46 12.22
C VAL A 287 25.04 16.94 12.35
N LEU A 288 23.76 17.29 12.36
CA LEU A 288 23.25 18.65 12.54
C LEU A 288 22.83 18.95 13.99
N TRP A 289 23.12 18.09 14.96
CA TRP A 289 22.60 18.22 16.33
C TRP A 289 22.86 19.60 16.98
N LYS A 290 24.03 20.22 16.74
CA LYS A 290 24.38 21.56 17.25
C LYS A 290 23.57 22.68 16.61
N GLU A 291 23.07 22.43 15.41
CA GLU A 291 22.36 23.35 14.54
C GLU A 291 20.87 22.98 14.45
N ARG A 292 20.40 22.01 15.26
CA ARG A 292 19.10 21.35 15.13
C ARG A 292 17.95 22.35 15.12
N GLU A 293 17.94 23.31 16.06
CA GLU A 293 16.88 24.33 16.16
C GLU A 293 16.72 25.15 14.86
N HIS A 294 17.80 25.35 14.10
CA HIS A 294 17.74 26.07 12.83
C HIS A 294 17.26 25.21 11.65
N TYR A 295 17.37 23.88 11.76
CA TYR A 295 17.10 22.94 10.68
C TYR A 295 16.02 21.90 10.99
N THR A 296 15.25 22.05 12.08
CA THR A 296 14.18 21.12 12.47
C THR A 296 13.22 20.86 11.31
N ILE A 297 12.71 21.91 10.66
CA ILE A 297 11.77 21.78 9.53
C ILE A 297 12.41 21.04 8.35
N PHE A 298 13.72 21.25 8.11
CA PHE A 298 14.45 20.56 7.06
C PHE A 298 14.58 19.06 7.38
N VAL A 299 14.98 18.71 8.59
CA VAL A 299 15.08 17.32 9.06
C VAL A 299 13.73 16.63 9.03
N ASP A 300 12.66 17.30 9.47
CA ASP A 300 11.30 16.76 9.38
C ASP A 300 10.87 16.57 7.93
N SER A 301 11.25 17.48 7.02
CA SER A 301 10.98 17.31 5.58
C SER A 301 11.72 16.09 5.00
N LEU A 302 12.91 15.75 5.52
CA LEU A 302 13.62 14.55 5.10
C LEU A 302 12.88 13.26 5.44
N LYS A 303 12.01 13.24 6.44
CA LYS A 303 11.20 12.05 6.77
C LYS A 303 10.25 11.67 5.63
N GLU A 304 9.92 12.60 4.73
CA GLU A 304 9.09 12.36 3.53
C GLU A 304 9.85 11.67 2.39
N ILE A 305 11.13 11.34 2.57
CA ILE A 305 11.97 10.69 1.55
C ILE A 305 11.33 9.42 0.96
N ALA A 306 10.64 8.64 1.78
CA ALA A 306 9.95 7.41 1.36
C ALA A 306 8.64 7.66 0.58
N ASN A 307 8.17 8.91 0.52
CA ASN A 307 6.95 9.35 -0.17
C ASN A 307 7.27 9.96 -1.56
N VAL A 308 8.54 10.05 -1.93
CA VAL A 308 8.96 10.47 -3.28
C VAL A 308 8.61 9.40 -4.30
N ARG A 309 7.94 9.82 -5.39
CA ARG A 309 7.59 8.92 -6.48
C ARG A 309 7.89 9.57 -7.83
N PRO A 310 8.36 8.78 -8.81
CA PRO A 310 8.93 7.42 -8.66
C PRO A 310 10.25 7.43 -7.84
N MET A 311 10.67 6.26 -7.34
CA MET A 311 11.84 6.15 -6.45
C MET A 311 13.13 6.73 -7.06
N ASN A 312 13.28 6.66 -8.39
CA ASN A 312 14.44 7.23 -9.07
C ASN A 312 14.48 8.77 -9.10
N SER A 313 13.39 9.45 -8.72
CA SER A 313 13.36 10.90 -8.50
C SER A 313 13.94 11.33 -7.15
N LEU A 314 14.29 10.38 -6.27
CA LEU A 314 14.81 10.66 -4.93
C LEU A 314 15.99 11.64 -4.89
N PRO A 315 17.03 11.49 -5.74
CA PRO A 315 18.16 12.42 -5.71
C PRO A 315 17.75 13.83 -6.16
N ALA A 316 16.83 13.92 -7.12
CA ALA A 316 16.32 15.19 -7.61
C ALA A 316 15.44 15.90 -6.56
N TRP A 317 14.62 15.15 -5.83
CA TRP A 317 13.82 15.67 -4.72
C TRP A 317 14.70 16.20 -3.59
N LEU A 318 15.72 15.44 -3.18
CA LEU A 318 16.64 15.85 -2.12
C LEU A 318 17.42 17.12 -2.52
N ASN A 319 17.86 17.22 -3.77
CA ASN A 319 18.46 18.44 -4.30
C ASN A 319 17.49 19.63 -4.27
N SER A 320 16.23 19.41 -4.68
CA SER A 320 15.20 20.45 -4.65
C SER A 320 14.98 20.99 -3.23
N LEU A 321 14.92 20.09 -2.25
CA LEU A 321 14.81 20.45 -0.84
C LEU A 321 16.02 21.27 -0.37
N ILE A 322 17.25 20.82 -0.66
CA ILE A 322 18.47 21.53 -0.29
C ILE A 322 18.54 22.92 -0.93
N GLU A 323 18.20 23.05 -2.21
CA GLU A 323 18.21 24.34 -2.91
C GLU A 323 17.12 25.29 -2.37
N GLY A 324 15.95 24.77 -1.98
CA GLY A 324 14.92 25.55 -1.28
C GLY A 324 15.44 26.17 0.02
N TYR A 325 16.11 25.38 0.87
CA TYR A 325 16.67 25.90 2.13
C TYR A 325 17.93 26.75 1.94
N LYS A 326 18.68 26.54 0.86
CA LYS A 326 19.80 27.42 0.47
C LYS A 326 19.31 28.83 0.17
N ALA A 327 18.17 28.98 -0.52
CA ALA A 327 17.55 30.28 -0.73
C ALA A 327 17.17 30.98 0.59
N SER A 328 16.86 30.20 1.64
CA SER A 328 16.57 30.67 2.99
C SER A 328 17.81 30.82 3.89
N GLY A 329 19.03 30.70 3.35
CA GLY A 329 20.27 30.97 4.09
C GLY A 329 21.02 29.75 4.64
N MET A 330 20.67 28.52 4.23
CA MET A 330 21.43 27.32 4.63
C MET A 330 22.91 27.46 4.28
N GLN A 331 23.79 27.18 5.25
CA GLN A 331 25.24 27.32 5.11
C GLN A 331 25.82 26.26 4.17
N ARG A 332 26.96 26.56 3.53
CA ARG A 332 27.62 25.63 2.60
C ARG A 332 28.10 24.37 3.32
N GLU A 333 28.62 24.56 4.52
CA GLU A 333 29.15 23.51 5.40
C GLU A 333 28.07 22.48 5.72
N VAL A 334 26.84 22.94 6.01
CA VAL A 334 25.67 22.08 6.27
C VAL A 334 25.32 21.24 5.05
N ARG A 335 25.29 21.83 3.85
CA ARG A 335 25.04 21.08 2.61
C ARG A 335 26.09 20.00 2.37
N VAL A 336 27.36 20.30 2.61
CA VAL A 336 28.46 19.33 2.47
C VAL A 336 28.28 18.18 3.46
N LYS A 337 27.93 18.45 4.73
CA LYS A 337 27.63 17.40 5.72
C LYS A 337 26.51 16.47 5.25
N ILE A 338 25.39 17.04 4.76
CA ILE A 338 24.24 16.25 4.26
C ILE A 338 24.65 15.34 3.10
N GLN A 339 25.43 15.86 2.15
CA GLN A 339 25.94 15.06 1.01
C GLN A 339 26.88 13.96 1.47
N GLN A 340 27.74 14.23 2.46
CA GLN A 340 28.64 13.22 3.03
C GLN A 340 27.85 12.09 3.70
N VAL A 341 26.80 12.41 4.45
CA VAL A 341 25.92 11.41 5.06
C VAL A 341 25.30 10.51 3.98
N TRP A 342 24.70 11.10 2.93
CA TRP A 342 24.12 10.31 1.83
C TRP A 342 25.14 9.38 1.17
N ASN A 343 26.30 9.91 0.80
CA ASN A 343 27.33 9.13 0.13
C ASN A 343 27.84 7.99 1.03
N GLN A 344 28.02 8.23 2.33
CA GLN A 344 28.45 7.22 3.28
C GLN A 344 27.40 6.13 3.46
N LEU A 345 26.11 6.46 3.52
CA LEU A 345 25.04 5.47 3.62
C LEU A 345 24.94 4.61 2.35
N VAL A 346 25.10 5.23 1.17
CA VAL A 346 25.20 4.49 -0.09
C VAL A 346 26.38 3.51 -0.06
N ASP A 347 27.56 3.96 0.37
CA ASP A 347 28.74 3.10 0.47
C ASP A 347 28.52 1.96 1.45
N ASN A 348 27.99 2.24 2.64
CA ASN A 348 27.69 1.23 3.66
C ASN A 348 26.69 0.17 3.16
N LEU A 349 25.63 0.60 2.46
CA LEU A 349 24.62 -0.31 1.91
C LEU A 349 25.24 -1.25 0.87
N LEU A 350 26.00 -0.70 -0.08
CA LEU A 350 26.68 -1.50 -1.11
C LEU A 350 27.76 -2.41 -0.52
N ASP A 351 28.35 -2.01 0.61
CA ASP A 351 29.34 -2.82 1.31
C ASP A 351 28.77 -3.91 2.22
N SER A 352 27.47 -3.89 2.50
CA SER A 352 26.82 -4.88 3.37
C SER A 352 26.93 -6.31 2.82
N GLU A 353 27.11 -7.28 3.71
CA GLU A 353 27.19 -8.69 3.32
C GLU A 353 25.90 -9.17 2.65
N PHE A 354 24.74 -8.72 3.13
CA PHE A 354 23.45 -9.04 2.54
C PHE A 354 23.37 -8.61 1.06
N VAL A 355 23.68 -7.35 0.74
CA VAL A 355 23.64 -6.86 -0.65
C VAL A 355 24.67 -7.58 -1.52
N LYS A 356 25.86 -7.86 -1.00
CA LYS A 356 26.90 -8.61 -1.70
C LYS A 356 26.51 -10.07 -1.96
N GLN A 357 25.78 -10.71 -1.05
CA GLN A 357 25.32 -12.11 -1.23
C GLN A 357 24.20 -12.23 -2.26
N GLN A 358 23.41 -11.15 -2.46
CA GLN A 358 22.39 -11.07 -3.50
C GLN A 358 22.98 -10.79 -4.90
N ASP A 359 24.29 -10.54 -4.99
CA ASP A 359 25.01 -10.32 -6.24
C ASP A 359 25.19 -11.64 -7.00
N THR A 360 24.23 -11.97 -7.86
CA THR A 360 24.32 -13.18 -8.69
C THR A 360 25.28 -12.97 -9.87
N TRP A 361 25.95 -14.03 -10.32
CA TRP A 361 26.97 -14.03 -11.41
C TRP A 361 26.47 -13.57 -12.81
N ASN A 362 25.26 -13.02 -12.92
CA ASN A 362 24.71 -12.42 -14.13
C ASN A 362 24.63 -10.88 -13.96
N PRO A 363 25.53 -10.12 -14.61
CA PRO A 363 25.80 -8.69 -14.35
C PRO A 363 24.69 -7.70 -14.84
N LEU A 364 23.42 -8.12 -14.83
CA LEU A 364 22.32 -7.37 -15.47
C LEU A 364 20.96 -7.37 -14.76
N GLN A 365 20.76 -7.97 -13.58
CA GLN A 365 19.37 -8.10 -13.08
C GLN A 365 18.98 -7.11 -11.98
N SER A 366 19.55 -7.10 -10.78
CA SER A 366 19.09 -6.18 -9.72
C SER A 366 20.20 -5.44 -8.99
N VAL A 367 21.26 -6.12 -8.53
CA VAL A 367 22.35 -5.49 -7.76
C VAL A 367 23.14 -4.50 -8.60
N ASP A 368 23.48 -4.80 -9.85
CA ASP A 368 24.17 -3.83 -10.73
C ASP A 368 23.30 -2.60 -11.02
N LYS A 369 21.98 -2.79 -11.23
CA LYS A 369 21.05 -1.67 -11.42
C LYS A 369 20.98 -0.80 -10.15
N LEU A 370 20.98 -1.44 -8.97
CA LEU A 370 21.04 -0.75 -7.68
C LEU A 370 22.35 0.02 -7.54
N GLN A 371 23.49 -0.60 -7.82
CA GLN A 371 24.81 0.03 -7.77
C GLN A 371 24.89 1.24 -8.70
N VAL A 372 24.47 1.09 -9.96
CA VAL A 372 24.43 2.21 -10.92
C VAL A 372 23.50 3.32 -10.42
N PHE A 373 22.28 2.98 -9.97
CA PHE A 373 21.34 3.94 -9.42
C PHE A 373 21.93 4.70 -8.22
N LEU A 374 22.49 3.99 -7.25
CA LEU A 374 23.03 4.60 -6.04
C LEU A 374 24.33 5.36 -6.29
N GLN A 375 25.22 4.86 -7.14
CA GLN A 375 26.47 5.55 -7.49
C GLN A 375 26.19 6.83 -8.31
N THR A 376 25.19 6.81 -9.20
CA THR A 376 24.73 8.02 -9.91
C THR A 376 23.96 8.99 -9.01
N SER A 377 23.38 8.50 -7.90
CA SER A 377 22.76 9.36 -6.88
C SER A 377 23.77 10.13 -6.03
N LYS A 378 25.04 9.70 -5.98
CA LYS A 378 26.07 10.41 -5.21
C LYS A 378 26.23 11.82 -5.72
N PHE A 379 26.31 12.77 -4.81
CA PHE A 379 26.27 14.21 -5.09
C PHE A 379 27.49 14.80 -5.84
N VAL A 380 28.30 13.95 -6.47
CA VAL A 380 29.49 14.35 -7.22
C VAL A 380 29.03 14.74 -8.63
N SER A 381 28.78 16.04 -8.88
CA SER A 381 28.51 16.69 -10.18
C SER A 381 27.10 17.29 -10.43
N ILE A 382 26.43 17.85 -9.41
CA ILE A 382 25.22 18.68 -9.67
C ILE A 382 25.63 20.14 -9.87
N ALA A 383 26.37 20.38 -10.96
CA ALA A 383 26.71 21.72 -11.46
C ALA A 383 26.29 21.92 -12.93
N ARG A 384 25.57 20.97 -13.55
CA ARG A 384 24.98 21.15 -14.88
C ARG A 384 23.50 20.86 -14.86
N ALA A 385 22.71 21.91 -15.12
CA ALA A 385 21.27 21.86 -15.28
C ALA A 385 20.80 20.90 -16.40
N GLU A 386 21.69 20.52 -17.33
CA GLU A 386 21.39 19.58 -18.43
C GLU A 386 21.16 18.14 -17.96
N GLY A 387 21.83 17.67 -16.89
CA GLY A 387 21.68 16.29 -16.40
C GLY A 387 20.36 16.01 -15.67
N LEU A 388 19.67 17.06 -15.20
CA LEU A 388 18.38 16.93 -14.50
C LEU A 388 17.19 16.75 -15.47
N ILE A 389 17.31 17.27 -16.71
CA ILE A 389 16.32 17.11 -17.77
C ILE A 389 16.34 15.67 -18.30
N GLU A 390 17.55 15.13 -18.52
CA GLU A 390 17.75 13.76 -18.98
C GLU A 390 17.29 12.73 -17.93
N LEU A 391 17.44 13.04 -16.64
CA LEU A 391 16.88 12.25 -15.54
C LEU A 391 15.34 12.24 -15.57
N GLY A 392 14.69 13.39 -15.79
CA GLY A 392 13.23 13.51 -15.90
C GLY A 392 12.63 12.75 -17.10
N GLU A 393 13.28 12.80 -18.27
CA GLU A 393 12.86 12.00 -19.44
C GLU A 393 13.14 10.50 -19.27
N THR A 394 14.20 10.14 -18.55
CA THR A 394 14.49 8.75 -18.17
C THR A 394 13.45 8.24 -17.18
N VAL A 395 13.09 9.04 -16.18
CA VAL A 395 12.04 8.75 -15.19
C VAL A 395 10.68 8.52 -15.86
N SER A 396 10.25 9.41 -16.76
CA SER A 396 8.98 9.28 -17.49
C SER A 396 8.94 8.03 -18.38
N ARG A 397 10.05 7.73 -19.08
CA ARG A 397 10.18 6.50 -19.88
C ARG A 397 10.20 5.23 -19.01
N PHE A 398 10.80 5.27 -17.83
CA PHE A 398 10.81 4.13 -16.88
C PHE A 398 9.44 3.86 -16.26
N VAL A 399 8.70 4.90 -15.86
CA VAL A 399 7.33 4.73 -15.34
C VAL A 399 6.43 4.15 -16.44
N THR A 400 6.54 4.65 -17.67
CA THR A 400 5.79 4.11 -18.81
C THR A 400 6.21 2.67 -19.14
N SER A 401 7.51 2.35 -19.11
CA SER A 401 8.01 1.00 -19.42
C SER A 401 7.71 -0.04 -18.34
N ALA A 402 7.66 0.37 -17.06
CA ALA A 402 7.24 -0.46 -15.94
C ALA A 402 5.74 -0.76 -16.00
N VAL A 403 4.90 0.23 -16.34
CA VAL A 403 3.45 0.04 -16.56
C VAL A 403 3.20 -1.01 -17.65
N ASP A 404 3.90 -0.90 -18.78
CA ASP A 404 3.82 -1.91 -19.83
C ASP A 404 4.31 -3.28 -19.35
N ALA A 405 5.27 -3.33 -18.42
CA ALA A 405 5.77 -4.59 -17.87
C ALA A 405 4.71 -5.29 -17.00
N TYR A 406 4.09 -4.59 -16.05
CA TYR A 406 3.03 -5.18 -15.20
C TYR A 406 1.80 -5.60 -16.01
N ALA A 407 1.39 -4.80 -16.99
CA ALA A 407 0.28 -5.18 -17.87
C ALA A 407 0.60 -6.43 -18.70
N ARG A 408 1.84 -6.58 -19.18
CA ARG A 408 2.29 -7.81 -19.87
C ARG A 408 2.29 -9.03 -18.96
N GLU A 409 2.65 -8.87 -17.69
CA GLU A 409 2.57 -9.96 -16.71
C GLU A 409 1.12 -10.29 -16.36
N ALA A 410 0.26 -9.28 -16.17
CA ALA A 410 -1.18 -9.45 -15.97
C ALA A 410 -1.86 -10.22 -17.11
N ALA A 411 -1.46 -9.96 -18.36
CA ALA A 411 -1.96 -10.69 -19.53
C ALA A 411 -1.61 -12.19 -19.53
N ARG A 412 -0.65 -12.62 -18.70
CA ARG A 412 -0.18 -14.01 -18.59
C ARG A 412 -0.67 -14.71 -17.33
N GLU A 413 -1.49 -14.04 -16.51
CA GLU A 413 -1.96 -14.62 -15.25
C GLU A 413 -2.76 -15.90 -15.48
N PRO A 414 -2.57 -16.96 -14.68
CA PRO A 414 -3.17 -18.26 -14.93
C PRO A 414 -4.69 -18.20 -15.08
N TRP A 415 -5.38 -17.51 -14.17
CA TRP A 415 -6.85 -17.44 -14.23
C TRP A 415 -7.35 -16.62 -15.40
N LEU A 416 -6.59 -15.61 -15.83
CA LEU A 416 -6.92 -14.88 -17.04
C LEU A 416 -6.76 -15.80 -18.24
N VAL A 417 -5.60 -16.42 -18.43
CA VAL A 417 -5.27 -17.31 -19.56
C VAL A 417 -6.22 -18.50 -19.66
N GLU A 418 -6.54 -19.12 -18.53
CA GLU A 418 -7.45 -20.27 -18.43
C GLU A 418 -8.93 -19.91 -18.59
N GLY A 419 -9.27 -18.62 -18.70
CA GLY A 419 -10.66 -18.17 -18.83
C GLY A 419 -11.48 -18.24 -17.55
N LYS A 420 -10.83 -18.30 -16.39
CA LYS A 420 -11.45 -18.26 -15.05
C LYS A 420 -11.67 -16.84 -14.52
N ALA A 421 -11.03 -15.85 -15.13
CA ALA A 421 -11.16 -14.44 -14.79
C ALA A 421 -11.17 -13.58 -16.07
N LYS A 422 -11.75 -12.39 -15.95
CA LYS A 422 -11.75 -11.31 -16.95
C LYS A 422 -10.92 -10.12 -16.47
N TYR A 423 -10.74 -9.99 -15.16
CA TYR A 423 -10.11 -8.86 -14.53
C TYR A 423 -8.90 -9.30 -13.71
N VAL A 424 -7.79 -8.56 -13.80
CA VAL A 424 -6.58 -8.74 -12.99
C VAL A 424 -6.32 -7.48 -12.18
N VAL A 425 -6.03 -7.59 -10.89
CA VAL A 425 -5.77 -6.43 -10.01
C VAL A 425 -4.45 -6.58 -9.26
N TYR A 426 -3.59 -5.56 -9.36
CA TYR A 426 -2.35 -5.39 -8.57
C TYR A 426 -2.39 -4.11 -7.72
N GLY A 427 -1.64 -4.06 -6.62
CA GLY A 427 -1.43 -2.86 -5.77
C GLY A 427 -0.09 -2.14 -6.01
N HIS A 428 1.00 -2.91 -6.05
CA HIS A 428 2.43 -2.55 -5.94
C HIS A 428 2.98 -1.24 -6.56
N THR A 429 2.36 -0.67 -7.60
CA THR A 429 2.93 0.50 -8.30
C THR A 429 2.50 1.84 -7.71
N HIS A 430 1.57 1.83 -6.76
CA HIS A 430 0.95 3.01 -6.14
C HIS A 430 0.19 3.95 -7.08
N VAL A 431 0.07 3.63 -8.38
CA VAL A 431 -0.54 4.50 -9.38
C VAL A 431 -1.78 3.83 -9.94
N GLN A 432 -2.96 4.35 -9.58
CA GLN A 432 -4.23 3.81 -10.05
C GLN A 432 -4.30 3.84 -11.57
N ARG A 433 -4.65 2.69 -12.18
CA ARG A 433 -4.74 2.52 -13.63
C ARG A 433 -5.78 1.48 -14.02
N ILE A 434 -6.28 1.63 -15.25
CA ILE A 434 -7.05 0.62 -15.98
C ILE A 434 -6.39 0.43 -17.34
N VAL A 435 -6.00 -0.80 -17.67
CA VAL A 435 -5.32 -1.14 -18.91
C VAL A 435 -6.11 -2.23 -19.63
N PRO A 436 -6.63 -1.98 -20.84
CA PRO A 436 -7.19 -3.03 -21.68
C PRO A 436 -6.11 -4.05 -22.07
N LEU A 437 -6.32 -5.32 -21.76
CA LEU A 437 -5.38 -6.40 -22.10
C LEU A 437 -5.74 -7.06 -23.42
N ASP A 438 -6.99 -7.47 -23.56
CA ASP A 438 -7.49 -8.21 -24.72
C ASP A 438 -9.04 -8.21 -24.77
N ARG A 439 -9.61 -8.82 -25.80
CA ARG A 439 -11.07 -9.02 -25.97
C ARG A 439 -11.35 -10.41 -26.53
N ARG A 440 -12.13 -11.22 -25.80
CA ARG A 440 -12.58 -12.54 -26.25
C ARG A 440 -13.98 -12.44 -26.84
N VAL A 441 -14.07 -12.62 -28.16
CA VAL A 441 -15.34 -12.60 -28.89
C VAL A 441 -15.70 -14.02 -29.32
N SER A 442 -16.91 -14.44 -28.98
CA SER A 442 -17.54 -15.67 -29.46
C SER A 442 -18.95 -15.37 -29.97
N ALA A 443 -19.65 -16.38 -30.50
CA ALA A 443 -21.04 -16.21 -30.94
C ALA A 443 -21.99 -15.77 -29.81
N GLU A 444 -21.67 -16.09 -28.56
CA GLU A 444 -22.54 -15.88 -27.39
C GLU A 444 -21.99 -14.85 -26.38
N LYS A 445 -20.69 -14.50 -26.47
CA LYS A 445 -20.01 -13.65 -25.48
C LYS A 445 -19.07 -12.65 -26.11
N ASP A 446 -19.01 -11.47 -25.50
CA ASP A 446 -18.07 -10.40 -25.79
C ASP A 446 -17.39 -9.95 -24.49
N GLU A 447 -16.29 -10.62 -24.15
CA GLU A 447 -15.59 -10.42 -22.87
C GLU A 447 -14.40 -9.47 -23.04
N LYS A 448 -14.36 -8.41 -22.23
CA LYS A 448 -13.26 -7.45 -22.18
C LYS A 448 -12.32 -7.86 -21.06
N LEU A 449 -11.05 -8.09 -21.37
CA LEU A 449 -10.03 -8.43 -20.39
C LEU A 449 -9.30 -7.17 -19.96
N LEU A 450 -9.28 -6.90 -18.66
CA LEU A 450 -8.72 -5.66 -18.12
C LEU A 450 -7.74 -5.94 -16.97
N TYR A 451 -6.65 -5.19 -16.95
CA TYR A 451 -5.75 -5.07 -15.81
C TYR A 451 -6.04 -3.77 -15.06
N PHE A 452 -6.01 -3.84 -13.75
CA PHE A 452 -6.14 -2.70 -12.85
C PHE A 452 -4.92 -2.63 -11.93
N ASN A 453 -4.39 -1.43 -11.74
CA ASN A 453 -3.63 -1.14 -10.54
C ASN A 453 -4.55 -0.39 -9.56
N SER A 454 -4.64 -0.85 -8.31
CA SER A 454 -5.54 -0.29 -7.30
C SER A 454 -5.11 1.08 -6.77
N GLY A 455 -3.85 1.46 -6.95
CA GLY A 455 -3.33 2.75 -6.51
C GLY A 455 -2.75 2.70 -5.09
N THR A 456 -2.92 3.76 -4.33
CA THR A 456 -2.36 3.91 -2.97
C THR A 456 -3.20 4.87 -2.14
N TRP A 457 -2.99 4.85 -0.83
CA TRP A 457 -3.49 5.86 0.09
C TRP A 457 -2.33 6.58 0.75
N LYS A 458 -1.80 7.62 0.10
CA LYS A 458 -0.52 8.20 0.50
C LYS A 458 -0.38 9.67 0.11
N ARG A 459 0.52 10.38 0.80
CA ARG A 459 1.10 11.62 0.30
C ARG A 459 2.05 11.30 -0.84
N LEU A 460 1.86 11.94 -1.98
CA LEU A 460 2.77 11.83 -3.12
C LEU A 460 3.56 13.13 -3.25
N HIS A 461 4.86 13.02 -3.53
CA HIS A 461 5.68 14.13 -4.01
C HIS A 461 6.00 13.89 -5.48
N GLU A 462 5.32 14.62 -6.37
CA GLU A 462 5.50 14.48 -7.82
C GLU A 462 6.32 15.64 -8.40
N GLN A 463 7.18 15.30 -9.36
CA GLN A 463 8.00 16.28 -10.06
C GLN A 463 7.13 17.17 -10.98
N THR A 464 7.38 18.48 -10.98
CA THR A 464 6.70 19.41 -11.87
C THR A 464 7.12 19.22 -13.33
N ILE A 465 6.16 19.30 -14.26
CA ILE A 465 6.43 19.27 -15.71
C ILE A 465 7.20 20.52 -16.17
N PHE A 466 6.90 21.69 -15.61
CA PHE A 466 7.62 22.94 -15.89
C PHE A 466 8.79 23.13 -14.92
N SER A 467 9.96 22.59 -15.26
CA SER A 467 11.21 22.94 -14.59
C SER A 467 11.81 24.18 -15.26
N GLY A 468 11.66 25.35 -14.64
CA GLY A 468 12.48 26.53 -14.97
C GLY A 468 13.93 26.32 -14.51
N GLU A 469 14.49 27.25 -13.73
CA GLU A 469 15.74 26.99 -13.01
C GLU A 469 15.51 25.91 -11.93
N GLY A 470 15.80 24.66 -12.27
CA GLY A 470 15.86 23.52 -11.35
C GLY A 470 14.59 22.64 -11.26
N THR A 471 14.78 21.43 -10.75
CA THR A 471 13.71 20.45 -10.50
C THR A 471 12.89 20.86 -9.27
N LYS A 472 11.57 20.84 -9.40
CA LYS A 472 10.63 21.19 -8.33
C LYS A 472 9.62 20.06 -8.14
N PHE A 473 9.06 19.98 -6.95
CA PHE A 473 8.06 18.97 -6.58
C PHE A 473 6.82 19.65 -6.00
N VAL A 474 5.67 19.03 -6.24
CA VAL A 474 4.38 19.39 -5.65
C VAL A 474 3.82 18.16 -4.96
N ASP A 475 3.14 18.37 -3.85
CA ASP A 475 2.60 17.29 -3.05
C ASP A 475 1.08 17.38 -2.85
N PHE A 476 0.48 16.21 -2.72
CA PHE A 476 -0.95 16.03 -2.47
C PHE A 476 -1.20 14.63 -1.90
N MET A 477 -2.33 14.45 -1.21
CA MET A 477 -2.78 13.15 -0.72
C MET A 477 -3.64 12.49 -1.78
N VAL A 478 -3.48 11.18 -1.97
CA VAL A 478 -4.33 10.36 -2.85
C VAL A 478 -5.02 9.29 -2.02
N MET A 479 -6.26 8.98 -2.38
CA MET A 479 -7.03 7.84 -1.88
C MET A 479 -7.70 7.15 -3.07
N SER A 480 -7.61 5.83 -3.17
CA SER A 480 -8.14 5.07 -4.31
C SER A 480 -8.74 3.73 -3.91
N TYR A 481 -9.77 3.28 -4.62
CA TYR A 481 -10.36 1.95 -4.44
C TYR A 481 -11.02 1.46 -5.72
N ILE A 482 -11.21 0.15 -5.81
CA ILE A 482 -11.92 -0.50 -6.93
C ILE A 482 -13.07 -1.32 -6.37
N ALA A 483 -14.24 -1.23 -6.97
CA ALA A 483 -15.41 -2.05 -6.67
C ALA A 483 -15.75 -2.95 -7.86
N PHE A 484 -16.08 -4.20 -7.59
CA PHE A 484 -16.61 -5.18 -8.53
C PHE A 484 -18.00 -5.62 -8.09
N PHE A 485 -18.88 -5.82 -9.06
CA PHE A 485 -20.29 -6.12 -8.82
C PHE A 485 -20.67 -7.44 -9.48
N GLN A 486 -21.61 -8.17 -8.86
CA GLN A 486 -22.09 -9.45 -9.37
C GLN A 486 -23.41 -9.29 -10.11
N GLU A 487 -23.60 -10.10 -11.15
CA GLU A 487 -24.90 -10.24 -11.84
C GLU A 487 -25.48 -8.88 -12.28
N ASP A 488 -26.62 -8.48 -11.72
CA ASP A 488 -27.36 -7.26 -12.04
C ASP A 488 -27.12 -6.12 -11.02
N GLU A 489 -26.25 -6.31 -10.03
CA GLU A 489 -25.80 -5.25 -9.11
C GLU A 489 -25.32 -4.01 -9.87
N ARG A 490 -25.48 -2.83 -9.28
CA ARG A 490 -25.10 -1.54 -9.88
C ARG A 490 -25.73 -1.33 -11.28
N SER A 491 -26.93 -1.85 -11.48
CA SER A 491 -27.66 -1.87 -12.76
C SER A 491 -26.88 -2.58 -13.87
N GLY A 492 -26.26 -3.72 -13.54
CA GLY A 492 -25.51 -4.56 -14.47
C GLY A 492 -24.13 -4.01 -14.86
N ARG A 493 -23.59 -3.03 -14.13
CA ARG A 493 -22.21 -2.56 -14.36
C ARG A 493 -21.23 -3.49 -13.64
N PRO A 494 -20.16 -3.98 -14.29
CA PRO A 494 -19.27 -4.97 -13.67
C PRO A 494 -18.29 -4.41 -12.63
N PHE A 495 -17.90 -3.13 -12.76
CA PHE A 495 -16.95 -2.50 -11.84
C PHE A 495 -17.11 -0.98 -11.79
N GLU A 496 -16.51 -0.37 -10.76
CA GLU A 496 -16.37 1.07 -10.56
C GLU A 496 -15.00 1.36 -9.93
N THR A 497 -14.26 2.35 -10.43
CA THR A 497 -12.97 2.78 -9.86
C THR A 497 -13.08 4.20 -9.35
N TRP A 498 -12.53 4.47 -8.17
CA TRP A 498 -12.50 5.80 -7.61
C TRP A 498 -11.09 6.22 -7.24
N THR A 499 -10.77 7.49 -7.48
CA THR A 499 -9.53 8.12 -7.01
C THR A 499 -9.85 9.56 -6.66
N GLY A 500 -9.52 9.96 -5.43
CA GLY A 500 -9.65 11.33 -4.97
C GLY A 500 -8.31 11.86 -4.51
N THR A 501 -8.14 13.17 -4.70
CA THR A 501 -6.93 13.90 -4.33
C THR A 501 -7.29 15.05 -3.40
N LEU A 502 -6.53 15.21 -2.32
CA LEU A 502 -6.66 16.34 -1.39
C LEU A 502 -5.34 17.12 -1.37
N ALA A 503 -5.43 18.44 -1.50
CA ALA A 503 -4.27 19.32 -1.34
C ALA A 503 -3.73 19.21 0.08
N THR A 504 -2.41 19.27 0.24
CA THR A 504 -1.80 19.26 1.57
C THR A 504 -2.08 20.57 2.30
N GLN A 505 -2.45 20.45 3.58
CA GLN A 505 -2.68 21.60 4.43
C GLN A 505 -1.35 22.29 4.70
N ARG A 506 -1.23 23.57 4.32
CA ARG A 506 -0.08 24.39 4.75
C ARG A 506 -0.24 24.71 6.23
N TYR A 507 0.71 24.29 7.04
CA TYR A 507 0.94 24.92 8.33
C TYR A 507 1.74 26.20 8.03
N GLU A 508 1.12 27.35 8.28
CA GLU A 508 1.78 28.68 8.20
C GLU A 508 2.74 28.89 9.37
#